data_AF-A0AAV8USR6-F1
#
_entry.id   AF-A0AAV8USR6-F1
#
_cell.length_a   1.000
_cell.length_b   1.000
_cell.length_c   1.000
_cell.angle_alpha   90.00
_cell.angle_beta   90.00
_cell.angle_gamma   90.00
#
_symmetry.space_group_name_H-M   'P 1'
#
loop_
_entity.id
_entity.type
_entity.pdbx_description
1 polymer ?
#
loop_
_entity_poly.entity_id
_entity_poly.type
_entity_poly.pdbx_seq_one_letter_code
_entity_poly.pdbx_strand_id
1 'polypeptide(L)'
;MEGKEEMMESVLLMKAHTREKKVKQFAFKLSRICRGQAGSEEDQSELISQLAGELSEIEMEAIGARFAGLAAVREIEKSEKLKVELEKEIVDMDEVVKELKSELEAETLGKRNRERYSALAKVISAHAQRSTSQKEIDAINEKLTEVESEGERLASKRELLGKHLLLLAQTIEDLGAVVNPESLEKEEEKEEGEAEERVMEEGEHPDDPEAMEIEEGQKEEHAER
;
A
#
# COMPACT_ATOMS: atom_id res chain seq x y z
N MET A 1 17.32 22.05 39.10
CA MET A 1 18.36 21.24 39.75
C MET A 1 19.59 22.08 40.07
N GLU A 2 19.90 23.11 39.27
CA GLU A 2 21.01 24.07 39.47
C GLU A 2 21.12 24.66 40.89
N GLY A 3 20.03 25.16 41.49
CA GLY A 3 20.11 25.78 42.82
C GLY A 3 20.51 24.83 43.98
N LYS A 4 20.35 23.50 43.82
CA LYS A 4 20.83 22.53 44.81
C LYS A 4 22.33 22.23 44.64
N GLU A 5 22.81 22.31 43.41
CA GLU A 5 24.20 22.08 43.03
C GLU A 5 25.08 23.25 43.49
N GLU A 6 24.65 24.48 43.22
CA GLU A 6 25.31 25.71 43.70
C GLU A 6 25.39 25.77 45.24
N MET A 7 24.32 25.35 45.93
CA MET A 7 24.32 25.27 47.39
C MET A 7 25.30 24.21 47.91
N MET A 8 25.41 23.07 47.23
CA MET A 8 26.34 22.00 47.59
C MET A 8 27.80 22.45 47.36
N GLU A 9 28.10 23.11 46.24
CA GLU A 9 29.42 23.68 45.95
C GLU A 9 29.83 24.73 46.99
N SER A 10 28.91 25.64 47.35
CA SER A 10 29.15 26.64 48.39
C SER A 10 29.47 26.01 49.74
N VAL A 11 28.75 24.95 50.12
CA VAL A 11 28.98 24.21 51.37
C VAL A 11 30.33 23.46 51.35
N LEU A 12 30.71 22.87 50.20
CA LEU A 12 32.01 22.21 50.04
C LEU A 12 33.16 23.20 50.14
N LEU A 13 33.03 24.36 49.51
CA LEU A 13 34.01 25.44 49.57
C LEU A 13 34.17 25.98 51.00
N MET A 14 33.06 26.16 51.73
CA MET A 14 33.07 26.57 53.14
C MET A 14 33.78 25.52 54.02
N LYS A 15 33.52 24.23 53.81
CA LYS A 15 34.20 23.14 54.53
C LYS A 15 35.70 23.10 54.24
N ALA A 16 36.10 23.31 53.00
CA ALA A 16 37.51 23.39 52.61
C ALA A 16 38.24 24.54 53.30
N HIS A 17 37.66 25.75 53.29
CA HIS A 17 38.24 26.90 54.00
C HIS A 17 38.29 26.72 55.52
N THR A 18 37.31 26.01 56.09
CA THR A 18 37.30 25.72 57.53
C THR A 18 38.45 24.78 57.91
N ARG A 19 38.71 23.73 57.11
CA ARG A 19 39.86 22.82 57.30
C ARG A 19 41.18 23.56 57.15
N GLU A 20 41.32 24.40 56.13
CA GLU A 20 42.51 25.22 55.90
C GLU A 20 42.82 26.13 57.10
N LYS A 21 41.79 26.75 57.70
CA LYS A 21 41.93 27.56 58.92
C LYS A 21 42.41 26.71 60.11
N LYS A 22 41.87 25.51 60.32
CA LYS A 22 42.31 24.59 61.39
C LYS A 22 43.78 24.20 61.23
N VAL A 23 44.21 23.84 60.02
CA VAL A 23 45.61 23.48 59.73
C VAL A 23 46.55 24.66 59.95
N LYS A 24 46.17 25.87 59.53
CA LYS A 24 46.96 27.09 59.79
C LYS A 24 47.08 27.41 61.28
N GLN A 25 46.00 27.23 62.05
CA GLN A 25 46.01 27.43 63.50
C GLN A 25 46.90 26.40 64.21
N PHE A 26 46.81 25.13 63.83
CA PHE A 26 47.69 24.06 64.30
C PHE A 26 49.17 24.40 64.03
N ALA A 27 49.51 24.76 62.79
CA ALA A 27 50.88 25.12 62.41
C ALA A 27 51.40 26.35 63.17
N PHE A 28 50.54 27.33 63.43
CA PHE A 28 50.89 28.51 64.23
C PHE A 28 51.18 28.16 65.69
N LYS A 29 50.34 27.32 66.32
CA LYS A 29 50.55 26.83 67.70
C LYS A 29 51.84 26.01 67.81
N LEU A 30 52.06 25.08 66.87
CA LEU A 30 53.30 24.30 66.79
C LEU A 30 54.53 25.20 66.67
N SER A 31 54.50 26.18 65.76
CA SER A 31 55.60 27.13 65.58
C SER A 31 55.88 27.98 66.82
N ARG A 32 54.85 28.32 67.61
CA ARG A 32 54.99 29.03 68.88
C ARG A 32 55.71 28.17 69.93
N ILE A 33 55.37 26.88 70.02
CA ILE A 33 56.01 25.92 70.94
C ILE A 33 57.48 25.72 70.55
N CYS A 34 57.77 25.49 69.26
CA CYS A 34 59.14 25.31 68.77
C CYS A 34 60.05 26.53 68.98
N ARG A 35 59.48 27.74 69.11
CA ARG A 35 60.23 28.98 69.38
C ARG A 35 60.47 29.25 70.87
N GLY A 36 60.04 28.36 71.78
CA GLY A 36 60.17 28.57 73.23
C GLY A 36 59.32 29.74 73.75
N GLN A 37 58.28 30.14 73.01
CA GLN A 37 57.36 31.23 73.37
C GLN A 37 56.11 30.73 74.12
N ALA A 38 56.19 29.49 74.63
CA ALA A 38 55.20 28.85 75.49
C ALA A 38 55.80 28.78 76.90
N GLY A 39 55.03 29.15 77.92
CA GLY A 39 55.45 29.47 79.30
C GLY A 39 56.26 28.40 80.04
N SER A 40 55.78 27.95 81.19
CA SER A 40 56.47 26.96 82.04
C SER A 40 56.62 25.61 81.30
N GLU A 41 57.56 24.74 81.72
CA GLU A 41 57.72 23.39 81.13
C GLU A 41 56.45 22.54 81.26
N GLU A 42 55.67 22.72 82.33
CA GLU A 42 54.36 22.07 82.51
C GLU A 42 53.33 22.55 81.48
N ASP A 43 53.27 23.86 81.20
CA ASP A 43 52.40 24.44 80.17
C ASP A 43 52.75 23.90 78.77
N GLN A 44 54.04 23.69 78.50
CA GLN A 44 54.52 23.14 77.24
C GLN A 44 54.07 21.69 77.04
N SER A 45 54.08 20.88 78.11
CA SER A 45 53.62 19.48 78.06
C SER A 45 52.12 19.38 77.77
N GLU A 46 51.30 20.21 78.41
CA GLU A 46 49.86 20.29 78.14
C GLU A 46 49.55 20.76 76.72
N LEU A 47 50.26 21.79 76.24
CA LEU A 47 50.15 22.29 74.87
C LEU A 47 50.51 21.23 73.83
N ILE A 48 51.54 20.41 74.08
CA ILE A 48 51.92 19.30 73.21
C ILE A 48 50.85 18.20 73.19
N SER A 49 50.25 17.88 74.34
CA SER A 49 49.15 16.91 74.43
C SER A 49 47.91 17.38 73.64
N GLN A 50 47.54 18.66 73.78
CA GLN A 50 46.47 19.27 72.99
C GLN A 50 46.77 19.25 71.50
N LEU A 51 48.01 19.57 71.11
CA LEU A 51 48.44 19.54 69.72
C LEU A 51 48.39 18.11 69.14
N ALA A 52 48.77 17.09 69.91
CA ALA A 52 48.64 15.70 69.48
C ALA A 52 47.16 15.31 69.23
N GLY A 53 46.23 15.79 70.07
CA GLY A 53 44.79 15.63 69.86
C GLY A 53 44.29 16.32 68.58
N GLU A 54 44.67 17.58 68.38
CA GLU A 54 44.33 18.35 67.17
C GLU A 54 44.88 17.69 65.89
N LEU A 55 46.09 17.13 65.94
CA LEU A 55 46.68 16.40 64.82
C LEU A 55 45.86 15.15 64.49
N SER A 56 45.50 14.37 65.50
CA SER A 56 44.68 13.17 65.32
C SER A 56 43.31 13.47 64.70
N GLU A 57 42.67 14.57 65.12
CA GLU A 57 41.41 15.03 64.52
C GLU A 57 41.58 15.41 63.05
N ILE A 58 42.64 16.16 62.70
CA ILE A 58 42.93 16.55 61.31
C ILE A 58 43.20 15.31 60.45
N GLU A 59 43.96 14.33 60.96
CA GLU A 59 44.24 13.07 60.28
C GLU A 59 42.95 12.28 60.01
N MET A 60 42.07 12.16 61.00
CA MET A 60 40.79 11.48 60.85
C MET A 60 39.87 12.19 59.83
N GLU A 61 39.82 13.53 59.88
CA GLU A 61 39.08 14.32 58.89
C GLU A 61 39.62 14.13 57.46
N ALA A 62 40.95 14.06 57.30
CA ALA A 62 41.60 13.85 56.01
C ALA A 62 41.35 12.44 55.46
N ILE A 63 41.44 11.41 56.31
CA ILE A 63 41.12 10.02 55.94
C ILE A 63 39.64 9.91 55.53
N GLY A 64 38.74 10.52 56.29
CA GLY A 64 37.30 10.54 55.97
C GLY A 64 37.01 11.22 54.64
N ALA A 65 37.66 12.36 54.36
CA ALA A 65 37.54 13.04 53.07
C ALA A 65 38.04 12.19 51.90
N ARG A 66 39.16 11.47 52.08
CA ARG A 66 39.70 10.55 51.07
C ARG A 66 38.72 9.41 50.78
N PHE A 67 38.12 8.82 51.81
CA PHE A 67 37.15 7.74 51.64
C PHE A 67 35.89 8.22 50.92
N ALA A 68 35.38 9.40 51.28
CA ALA A 68 34.24 10.02 50.60
C ALA A 68 34.55 10.28 49.11
N GLY A 69 35.76 10.75 48.79
CA GLY A 69 36.19 10.95 47.41
C GLY A 69 36.24 9.64 46.61
N LEU A 70 36.81 8.57 47.19
CA LEU A 70 36.81 7.25 46.56
C LEU A 70 35.41 6.68 46.36
N ALA A 71 34.50 6.90 47.32
CA ALA A 71 33.10 6.50 47.19
C ALA A 71 32.38 7.27 46.08
N ALA A 72 32.64 8.58 45.96
CA ALA A 72 32.06 9.42 44.90
C ALA A 72 32.51 8.96 43.51
N VAL A 73 33.80 8.65 43.32
CA VAL A 73 34.30 8.12 42.04
C VAL A 73 33.56 6.83 41.64
N ARG A 74 33.40 5.90 42.59
CA ARG A 74 32.65 4.65 42.32
C ARG A 74 31.19 4.89 41.97
N GLU A 75 30.55 5.87 42.60
CA GLU A 75 29.15 6.20 42.31
C GLU A 75 29.00 6.85 40.93
N ILE A 76 29.96 7.67 40.50
CA ILE A 76 30.02 8.22 39.15
C ILE A 76 30.18 7.07 38.14
N GLU A 77 31.15 6.18 38.32
CA GLU A 77 31.36 5.03 37.42
C GLU A 77 30.11 4.14 37.31
N LYS A 78 29.40 3.93 38.42
CA LYS A 78 28.15 3.18 38.43
C LYS A 78 27.04 3.91 37.69
N SER A 79 26.92 5.22 37.89
CA SER A 79 25.93 6.06 37.20
C SER A 79 26.17 6.10 35.70
N GLU A 80 27.43 6.17 35.27
CA GLU A 80 27.82 6.11 33.85
C GLU A 80 27.45 4.76 33.23
N LYS A 81 27.73 3.64 33.91
CA LYS A 81 27.32 2.30 33.44
C LYS A 81 25.81 2.20 33.26
N LEU A 82 25.05 2.66 34.25
CA LEU A 82 23.58 2.63 34.20
C LEU A 82 23.04 3.52 33.08
N LYS A 83 23.69 4.65 32.80
CA LYS A 83 23.34 5.50 31.65
C LYS A 83 23.55 4.77 30.32
N VAL A 84 24.68 4.09 30.15
CA VAL A 84 24.96 3.31 28.92
C VAL A 84 23.97 2.15 28.75
N GLU A 85 23.63 1.45 29.84
CA GLU A 85 22.63 0.39 29.83
C GLU A 85 21.25 0.93 29.43
N LEU A 86 20.84 2.08 29.98
CA LEU A 86 19.58 2.74 29.65
C LEU A 86 19.54 3.21 28.20
N GLU A 87 20.64 3.81 27.69
CA GLU A 87 20.75 4.21 26.28
C GLU A 87 20.61 3.01 25.34
N LYS A 88 21.20 1.86 25.70
CA LYS A 88 21.03 0.63 24.94
C LYS A 88 19.57 0.15 24.97
N GLU A 89 18.93 0.12 26.13
CA GLU A 89 17.53 -0.29 26.25
C GLU A 89 16.59 0.63 25.44
N ILE A 90 16.87 1.93 25.39
CA ILE A 90 16.13 2.88 24.55
C ILE A 90 16.27 2.52 23.07
N VAL A 91 17.49 2.23 22.60
CA VAL A 91 17.72 1.83 21.20
C VAL A 91 17.00 0.52 20.88
N ASP A 92 17.10 -0.49 21.76
CA ASP A 92 16.43 -1.77 21.60
C ASP A 92 14.89 -1.59 21.56
N MET A 93 14.33 -0.73 22.41
CA MET A 93 12.90 -0.39 22.39
C MET A 93 12.48 0.35 21.11
N ASP A 94 13.31 1.26 20.61
CA ASP A 94 13.04 1.98 19.36
C ASP A 94 13.01 1.03 18.15
N GLU A 95 13.83 -0.03 18.16
CA GLU A 95 13.77 -1.10 17.14
C GLU A 95 12.45 -1.87 17.23
N VAL A 96 12.04 -2.30 18.42
CA VAL A 96 10.75 -2.98 18.63
C VAL A 96 9.57 -2.10 18.17
N VAL A 97 9.61 -0.79 18.46
CA VAL A 97 8.58 0.14 18.00
C VAL A 97 8.53 0.23 16.47
N LYS A 98 9.67 0.20 15.79
CA LYS A 98 9.72 0.19 14.31
C LYS A 98 9.13 -1.09 13.75
N GLU A 99 9.45 -2.24 14.33
CA GLU A 99 8.88 -3.54 13.93
C GLU A 99 7.36 -3.55 14.09
N LEU A 100 6.86 -3.16 15.26
CA LEU A 100 5.42 -3.10 15.54
C LEU A 100 4.67 -2.14 14.60
N LYS A 101 5.29 -1.02 14.22
CA LYS A 101 4.71 -0.11 13.22
C LYS A 101 4.58 -0.76 11.85
N SER A 102 5.61 -1.49 11.40
CA SER A 102 5.58 -2.23 10.14
C SER A 102 4.49 -3.30 10.13
N GLU A 103 4.37 -4.06 11.22
CA GLU A 103 3.31 -5.07 11.39
C GLU A 103 1.92 -4.44 11.34
N LEU A 104 1.73 -3.32 12.04
CA LEU A 104 0.46 -2.59 12.06
C LEU A 104 0.07 -2.08 10.66
N GLU A 105 1.03 -1.58 9.88
CA GLU A 105 0.80 -1.15 8.50
C GLU A 105 0.38 -2.31 7.60
N ALA A 106 1.06 -3.46 7.72
CA ALA A 106 0.71 -4.67 6.99
C ALA A 106 -0.69 -5.19 7.35
N GLU A 107 -1.04 -5.20 8.64
CA GLU A 107 -2.37 -5.62 9.08
C GLU A 107 -3.47 -4.65 8.61
N THR A 108 -3.20 -3.34 8.67
CA THR A 108 -4.11 -2.30 8.18
C THR A 108 -4.36 -2.46 6.69
N LEU A 109 -3.31 -2.73 5.89
CA LEU A 109 -3.45 -3.04 4.47
C LEU A 109 -4.29 -4.29 4.25
N GLY A 110 -4.04 -5.36 5.02
CA GLY A 110 -4.83 -6.59 4.98
C GLY A 110 -6.30 -6.37 5.31
N LYS A 111 -6.61 -5.48 6.27
CA LYS A 111 -8.00 -5.09 6.58
C LYS A 111 -8.66 -4.34 5.43
N ARG A 112 -7.99 -3.33 4.86
CA ARG A 112 -8.50 -2.60 3.68
C ARG A 112 -8.75 -3.52 2.49
N ASN A 113 -7.85 -4.48 2.24
CA ASN A 113 -8.03 -5.46 1.18
C ASN A 113 -9.25 -6.35 1.44
N ARG A 114 -9.44 -6.84 2.68
CA ARG A 114 -10.65 -7.60 3.05
C ARG A 114 -11.94 -6.79 2.85
N GLU A 115 -11.94 -5.52 3.21
CA GLU A 115 -13.09 -4.63 2.98
C GLU A 115 -13.37 -4.44 1.49
N ARG A 116 -12.33 -4.22 0.67
CA ARG A 116 -12.45 -4.13 -0.80
C ARG A 116 -12.99 -5.43 -1.40
N TYR A 117 -12.48 -6.58 -0.97
CA TYR A 117 -12.99 -7.87 -1.44
C TYR A 117 -14.43 -8.14 -0.99
N SER A 118 -14.80 -7.74 0.23
CA SER A 118 -16.18 -7.84 0.71
C SER A 118 -17.12 -6.96 -0.13
N ALA A 119 -16.71 -5.73 -0.46
CA ALA A 119 -17.46 -4.85 -1.33
C ALA A 119 -17.61 -5.44 -2.75
N LEU A 120 -16.51 -5.94 -3.33
CA LEU A 120 -16.54 -6.59 -4.64
C LEU A 120 -17.43 -7.85 -4.63
N ALA A 121 -17.35 -8.67 -3.59
CA ALA A 121 -18.19 -9.86 -3.44
C ALA A 121 -19.68 -9.50 -3.40
N LYS A 122 -20.05 -8.39 -2.72
CA LYS A 122 -21.44 -7.88 -2.73
C LYS A 122 -21.89 -7.50 -4.13
N VAL A 123 -21.05 -6.79 -4.89
CA VAL A 123 -21.34 -6.41 -6.28
C VAL A 123 -21.49 -7.66 -7.16
N ILE A 124 -20.56 -8.62 -7.06
CA ILE A 124 -20.61 -9.88 -7.80
C ILE A 124 -21.89 -10.66 -7.46
N SER A 125 -22.28 -10.71 -6.18
CA SER A 125 -23.49 -11.41 -5.75
C SER A 125 -24.79 -10.74 -6.21
N ALA A 126 -24.76 -9.46 -6.57
CA ALA A 126 -25.91 -8.75 -7.11
C ALA A 126 -26.20 -9.13 -8.57
N HIS A 127 -25.19 -9.65 -9.29
CA HIS A 127 -25.39 -10.19 -10.63
C HIS A 127 -26.00 -11.60 -10.56
N ALA A 128 -26.77 -11.95 -11.59
CA ALA A 128 -27.31 -13.29 -11.74
C ALA A 128 -26.19 -14.33 -11.68
N GLN A 129 -26.46 -15.47 -11.05
CA GLN A 129 -25.47 -16.53 -10.97
C GLN A 129 -25.10 -16.99 -12.38
N ARG A 130 -23.80 -17.14 -12.64
CA ARG A 130 -23.30 -17.56 -13.96
C ARG A 130 -24.00 -18.81 -14.49
N SER A 131 -24.37 -19.74 -13.60
CA SER A 131 -25.10 -20.96 -13.94
C SER A 131 -26.53 -20.71 -14.42
N THR A 132 -27.24 -19.71 -13.88
CA THR A 132 -28.60 -19.38 -14.31
C THR A 132 -28.56 -18.71 -15.68
N SER A 133 -27.66 -17.74 -15.87
CA SER A 133 -27.47 -17.10 -17.18
C SER A 133 -27.03 -18.09 -18.26
N GLN A 134 -26.18 -19.07 -17.92
CA GLN A 134 -25.79 -20.10 -18.87
C GLN A 134 -26.99 -20.96 -19.32
N LYS A 135 -27.86 -21.36 -18.39
CA LYS A 135 -29.09 -22.10 -18.73
C LYS A 135 -30.04 -21.30 -19.63
N GLU A 136 -30.16 -20.00 -19.38
CA GLU A 136 -30.97 -19.11 -20.22
C GLU A 136 -30.38 -19.00 -21.64
N ILE A 137 -29.06 -18.86 -21.75
CA ILE A 137 -28.35 -18.87 -23.05
C ILE A 137 -28.60 -20.19 -23.77
N ASP A 138 -28.43 -21.33 -23.09
CA ASP A 138 -28.62 -22.65 -23.70
C ASP A 138 -30.06 -22.84 -24.18
N ALA A 139 -31.05 -22.40 -23.39
CA ALA A 139 -32.46 -22.46 -23.76
C ALA A 139 -32.83 -21.53 -24.93
N ILE A 140 -32.20 -20.35 -25.02
CA ILE A 140 -32.36 -19.44 -26.17
C ILE A 140 -31.73 -20.05 -27.41
N ASN A 141 -30.55 -20.65 -27.31
CA ASN A 141 -29.89 -21.32 -28.42
C ASN A 141 -30.72 -22.49 -28.95
N GLU A 142 -31.32 -23.30 -28.07
CA GLU A 142 -32.21 -24.38 -28.49
C GLU A 142 -33.41 -23.85 -29.30
N LYS A 143 -34.07 -22.79 -28.81
CA LYS A 143 -35.16 -22.14 -29.55
C LYS A 143 -34.71 -21.53 -30.87
N LEU A 144 -33.51 -20.96 -30.92
CA LEU A 144 -32.94 -20.42 -32.15
C LEU A 144 -32.78 -21.54 -33.19
N THR A 145 -32.19 -22.67 -32.80
CA THR A 145 -32.02 -23.82 -33.68
C THR A 145 -33.36 -24.39 -34.15
N GLU A 146 -34.38 -24.40 -33.29
CA GLU A 146 -35.72 -24.84 -33.67
C GLU A 146 -36.32 -23.91 -34.74
N VAL A 147 -36.26 -22.60 -34.53
CA VAL A 147 -36.77 -21.60 -35.48
C VAL A 147 -36.01 -21.63 -36.80
N GLU A 148 -34.68 -21.80 -36.77
CA GLU A 148 -33.85 -21.95 -37.97
C GLU A 148 -34.28 -23.19 -38.77
N SER A 149 -34.47 -24.33 -38.09
CA SER A 149 -34.91 -25.57 -38.75
C SER A 149 -36.32 -25.45 -39.34
N GLU A 150 -37.22 -24.74 -38.67
CA GLU A 150 -38.55 -24.46 -39.21
C GLU A 150 -38.49 -23.51 -40.41
N GLY A 151 -37.63 -22.49 -40.35
CA GLY A 151 -37.35 -21.57 -41.44
C GLY A 151 -36.86 -22.31 -42.70
N GLU A 152 -35.87 -23.20 -42.54
CA GLU A 152 -35.38 -24.05 -43.63
C GLU A 152 -36.49 -24.94 -44.21
N ARG A 153 -37.28 -25.59 -43.35
CA ARG A 153 -38.40 -26.45 -43.78
C ARG A 153 -39.45 -25.65 -44.57
N LEU A 154 -39.80 -24.45 -44.12
CA LEU A 154 -40.74 -23.58 -44.82
C LEU A 154 -40.17 -23.07 -46.14
N ALA A 155 -38.88 -22.73 -46.18
CA ALA A 155 -38.18 -22.36 -47.41
C ALA A 155 -38.22 -23.50 -48.44
N SER A 156 -37.89 -24.73 -48.05
CA SER A 156 -38.00 -25.90 -48.94
C SER A 156 -39.42 -26.14 -49.45
N LYS A 157 -40.43 -25.96 -48.58
CA LYS A 157 -41.83 -26.10 -48.98
C LYS A 157 -42.25 -25.02 -49.99
N ARG A 158 -41.81 -23.78 -49.78
CA ARG A 158 -42.04 -22.67 -50.71
C ARG A 158 -41.41 -22.94 -52.07
N GLU A 159 -40.18 -23.45 -52.09
CA GLU A 159 -39.48 -23.80 -53.32
C GLU A 159 -40.23 -24.92 -54.09
N LEU A 160 -40.68 -25.96 -53.39
CA LEU A 160 -41.47 -27.04 -54.00
C LEU A 160 -42.79 -26.53 -54.57
N LEU A 161 -43.50 -25.67 -53.84
CA LEU A 161 -44.73 -25.05 -54.34
C LEU A 161 -44.46 -24.17 -55.55
N GLY A 162 -43.36 -23.41 -55.56
CA GLY A 162 -42.92 -22.65 -56.74
C GLY A 162 -42.71 -23.55 -57.95
N LYS A 163 -42.03 -24.69 -57.77
CA LYS A 163 -41.85 -25.72 -58.83
C LYS A 163 -43.18 -26.30 -59.32
N HIS A 164 -44.11 -26.63 -58.40
CA HIS A 164 -45.43 -27.13 -58.78
C HIS A 164 -46.27 -26.09 -59.54
N LEU A 165 -46.16 -24.81 -59.17
CA LEU A 165 -46.92 -23.73 -59.79
C LEU A 165 -46.39 -23.45 -61.21
N LEU A 166 -45.07 -23.50 -61.39
CA LEU A 166 -44.44 -23.45 -62.71
C LEU A 166 -44.87 -24.63 -63.59
N LEU A 167 -44.86 -25.85 -63.04
CA LEU A 167 -45.34 -27.03 -63.75
C LEU A 167 -46.81 -26.90 -64.15
N LEU A 168 -47.67 -26.40 -63.24
CA LEU A 168 -49.08 -26.18 -63.54
C LEU A 168 -49.26 -25.15 -64.66
N ALA A 169 -48.52 -24.04 -64.63
CA ALA A 169 -48.53 -23.03 -65.68
C ALA A 169 -48.16 -23.65 -67.03
N GLN A 170 -47.06 -24.41 -67.10
CA GLN A 170 -46.66 -25.15 -68.30
C GLN A 170 -47.77 -26.10 -68.79
N THR A 171 -48.39 -26.88 -67.89
CA THR A 171 -49.47 -27.78 -68.31
C THR A 171 -50.71 -27.05 -68.80
N ILE A 172 -50.99 -25.84 -68.30
CA ILE A 172 -52.08 -25.00 -68.78
C ILE A 172 -51.75 -24.47 -70.17
N GLU A 173 -50.51 -24.02 -70.40
CA GLU A 173 -50.02 -23.61 -71.72
C GLU A 173 -50.07 -24.77 -72.72
N ASP A 174 -49.56 -25.95 -72.35
CA ASP A 174 -49.60 -27.17 -73.17
C ASP A 174 -51.04 -27.63 -73.47
N LEU A 175 -51.96 -27.51 -72.51
CA LEU A 175 -53.37 -27.81 -72.74
C LEU A 175 -54.05 -26.75 -73.62
N GLY A 176 -53.71 -25.47 -73.42
CA GLY A 176 -54.16 -24.38 -74.29
C GLY A 176 -53.71 -24.57 -75.73
N ALA A 177 -52.45 -24.99 -75.90
CA ALA A 177 -51.83 -25.40 -77.15
C ALA A 177 -52.60 -26.54 -77.85
N VAL A 178 -52.99 -27.57 -77.10
CA VAL A 178 -53.72 -28.74 -77.63
C VAL A 178 -55.19 -28.42 -77.93
N VAL A 179 -55.85 -27.62 -77.08
CA VAL A 179 -57.28 -27.25 -77.24
C VAL A 179 -57.47 -26.21 -78.33
N ASN A 180 -56.47 -25.37 -78.57
CA ASN A 180 -56.55 -24.24 -79.50
C ASN A 180 -55.29 -24.19 -80.40
N PRO A 181 -55.10 -25.16 -81.31
CA PRO A 181 -53.90 -25.23 -82.15
C PRO A 181 -53.72 -24.01 -83.09
N GLU A 182 -54.80 -23.29 -83.42
CA GLU A 182 -54.74 -22.03 -84.19
C GLU A 182 -54.39 -20.79 -83.35
N SER A 183 -54.28 -20.92 -82.02
CA SER A 183 -53.91 -19.81 -81.12
C SER A 183 -52.40 -19.76 -80.88
N LEU A 184 -51.70 -20.89 -80.97
CA LEU A 184 -50.24 -20.94 -80.85
C LEU A 184 -49.54 -20.36 -82.08
N GLU A 185 -50.06 -20.59 -83.28
CA GLU A 185 -49.53 -19.96 -84.50
C GLU A 185 -49.63 -18.42 -84.42
N LYS A 186 -50.55 -17.87 -83.61
CA LYS A 186 -50.67 -16.42 -83.36
C LYS A 186 -49.85 -15.91 -82.18
N GLU A 187 -49.42 -16.78 -81.27
CA GLU A 187 -48.55 -16.40 -80.14
C GLU A 187 -47.07 -16.57 -80.49
N GLU A 188 -46.69 -17.55 -81.31
CA GLU A 188 -45.34 -17.62 -81.92
C GLU A 188 -45.09 -16.42 -82.85
N GLU A 189 -46.10 -15.98 -83.62
CA GLU A 189 -46.03 -14.71 -84.39
C GLU A 189 -45.97 -13.45 -83.49
N LYS A 190 -46.37 -13.53 -82.22
CA LYS A 190 -46.24 -12.42 -81.25
C LYS A 190 -44.92 -12.44 -80.49
N GLU A 191 -44.39 -13.60 -80.13
CA GLU A 191 -43.05 -13.70 -79.51
C GLU A 191 -41.95 -13.32 -80.50
N GLU A 192 -42.06 -13.67 -81.79
CA GLU A 192 -41.13 -13.17 -82.81
C GLU A 192 -41.27 -11.64 -83.03
N GLY A 193 -42.47 -11.08 -82.86
CA GLY A 193 -42.70 -9.62 -82.93
C GLY A 193 -42.21 -8.83 -81.71
N GLU A 194 -42.33 -9.39 -80.50
CA GLU A 194 -41.88 -8.75 -79.24
C GLU A 194 -40.39 -8.95 -78.96
N ALA A 195 -39.75 -9.96 -79.57
CA ALA A 195 -38.29 -10.11 -79.55
C ALA A 195 -37.57 -9.04 -80.39
N GLU A 196 -38.20 -8.47 -81.42
CA GLU A 196 -37.66 -7.33 -82.18
C GLU A 196 -37.87 -5.97 -81.47
N GLU A 197 -38.88 -5.81 -80.62
CA GLU A 197 -39.12 -4.56 -79.86
C GLU A 197 -38.21 -4.42 -78.62
N ARG A 198 -37.73 -5.53 -78.04
CA ARG A 198 -36.78 -5.51 -76.90
C ARG A 198 -35.32 -5.20 -77.26
N VAL A 199 -35.01 -4.93 -78.53
CA VAL A 199 -33.65 -4.52 -78.97
C VAL A 199 -33.41 -3.01 -78.85
N MET A 200 -34.41 -2.19 -78.47
CA MET A 200 -34.27 -0.73 -78.43
C MET A 200 -34.66 -0.04 -77.11
N GLU A 201 -34.39 -0.65 -75.94
CA GLU A 201 -34.33 0.11 -74.68
C GLU A 201 -33.20 -0.39 -73.76
N GLU A 202 -31.96 -0.22 -74.21
CA GLU A 202 -30.88 0.15 -73.29
C GLU A 202 -31.05 1.64 -72.97
N GLY A 203 -31.37 1.97 -71.71
CA GLY A 203 -31.48 3.36 -71.27
C GLY A 203 -31.88 3.54 -69.80
N GLU A 204 -30.87 3.53 -68.94
CA GLU A 204 -30.77 4.31 -67.68
C GLU A 204 -31.26 3.72 -66.32
N HIS A 205 -30.26 3.49 -65.47
CA HIS A 205 -30.13 3.47 -63.98
C HIS A 205 -30.96 4.55 -63.21
N PRO A 206 -31.10 4.58 -61.85
CA PRO A 206 -30.20 4.11 -60.74
C PRO A 206 -30.97 3.37 -59.59
N ASP A 207 -30.43 2.75 -58.53
CA ASP A 207 -29.56 3.24 -57.44
C ASP A 207 -28.96 2.05 -56.61
N ASP A 208 -27.77 2.33 -56.06
CA ASP A 208 -26.82 1.61 -55.18
C ASP A 208 -27.22 0.40 -54.30
N PRO A 209 -26.22 -0.47 -54.03
CA PRO A 209 -25.74 -0.59 -52.65
C PRO A 209 -24.26 -0.22 -52.54
N GLU A 210 -24.00 0.79 -51.70
CA GLU A 210 -22.69 1.14 -51.15
C GLU A 210 -21.96 -0.13 -50.69
N ALA A 211 -20.98 -0.55 -51.50
CA ALA A 211 -19.90 -1.41 -51.06
C ALA A 211 -19.07 -0.61 -50.05
N MET A 212 -19.21 -0.95 -48.78
CA MET A 212 -18.37 -0.43 -47.70
C MET A 212 -16.94 -0.92 -47.94
N GLU A 213 -16.11 -0.04 -48.49
CA GLU A 213 -14.66 -0.20 -48.54
C GLU A 213 -14.13 -0.34 -47.11
N ILE A 214 -13.51 -1.48 -46.83
CA ILE A 214 -12.62 -1.63 -45.68
C ILE A 214 -11.30 -1.01 -46.11
N GLU A 215 -11.12 0.28 -45.84
CA GLU A 215 -9.84 0.96 -45.98
C GLU A 215 -8.96 0.58 -44.77
N GLU A 216 -7.89 -0.17 -45.04
CA GLU A 216 -6.77 -0.31 -44.13
C GLU A 216 -6.09 1.06 -43.92
N GLY A 217 -6.22 1.60 -42.71
CA GLY A 217 -5.49 2.78 -42.27
C GLY A 217 -4.72 2.48 -40.99
N GLN A 218 -3.46 2.04 -41.14
CA GLN A 218 -2.45 2.15 -40.09
C GLN A 218 -2.06 3.63 -39.92
N LYS A 219 -2.00 4.12 -38.68
CA LYS A 219 -1.04 5.13 -38.14
C LYS A 219 -1.30 5.36 -36.64
N GLU A 220 -0.32 5.00 -35.82
CA GLU A 220 0.56 5.92 -35.03
C GLU A 220 -0.13 6.42 -33.75
N GLU A 221 0.22 5.91 -32.57
CA GLU A 221 1.40 6.24 -31.74
C GLU A 221 1.07 7.32 -30.68
N HIS A 222 1.62 7.12 -29.48
CA HIS A 222 1.66 8.02 -28.30
C HIS A 222 0.35 8.21 -27.52
N ALA A 223 0.33 8.42 -26.21
CA ALA A 223 1.22 8.32 -25.05
C ALA A 223 0.38 8.86 -23.86
N GLU A 224 0.86 8.68 -22.62
CA GLU A 224 0.33 9.30 -21.37
C GLU A 224 -1.00 8.70 -20.85
N ARG A 225 -1.11 8.20 -19.61
CA ARG A 225 -0.42 8.45 -18.34
C ARG A 225 -0.63 7.26 -17.40
#